data_AF-A0A2A3MM67-F1
#
_entry.id   AF-A0A2A3MM67-F1
#
_cell.length_a   1.000
_cell.length_b   1.000
_cell.length_c   1.000
_cell.angle_alpha   90.00
_cell.angle_beta   90.00
_cell.angle_gamma   90.00
#
_symmetry.space_group_name_H-M   'P 1'
#
loop_
_entity.id
_entity.type
_entity.pdbx_description
1 polymer ?
#
loop_
_entity_poly.entity_id
_entity_poly.type
_entity_poly.pdbx_seq_one_letter_code
_entity_poly.pdbx_strand_id
1 'polypeptide(L)' 'MTTQLTARHIAGRNGQPVAVVNGLPGLDAQMTPTQLRQLARQANQIAIDSESGVRGMRRYPEDEEQSYEN' A
#
# COMPACT_ATOMS: atom_id res chain seq x y z
N MET A 1 14.01 -10.06 0.82
CA MET A 1 13.68 -8.63 0.66
C MET A 1 12.18 -8.48 0.67
N THR A 2 11.63 -7.76 1.64
CA THR A 2 10.21 -7.42 1.72
C THR A 2 10.01 -6.10 1.00
N THR A 3 9.22 -6.08 -0.07
CA THR A 3 8.84 -4.82 -0.74
C THR A 3 7.93 -4.04 0.20
N GLN A 4 8.23 -2.77 0.44
CA GLN A 4 7.39 -1.90 1.25
C GLN A 4 6.88 -0.76 0.37
N LEU A 5 5.56 -0.60 0.32
CA LEU A 5 4.92 0.45 -0.46
C LEU A 5 4.60 1.65 0.43
N THR A 6 4.62 2.84 -0.16
CA THR A 6 3.97 4.02 0.42
C THR A 6 2.90 4.52 -0.53
N ALA A 7 1.77 4.96 0.01
CA ALA A 7 0.67 5.47 -0.79
C ALA A 7 0.18 6.81 -0.24
N ARG A 8 0.02 7.80 -1.12
CA ARG A 8 -0.68 9.04 -0.81
C ARG A 8 -2.12 8.93 -1.31
N HIS A 9 -3.07 8.90 -0.39
CA HIS A 9 -4.50 8.87 -0.69
C HIS A 9 -5.04 10.28 -0.89
N ILE A 10 -5.62 10.53 -2.06
CA ILE A 10 -6.13 11.83 -2.49
C ILE A 10 -7.52 11.68 -3.13
N ALA A 11 -8.24 12.79 -3.23
CA ALA A 11 -9.43 12.87 -4.09
C ALA A 11 -8.98 13.09 -5.54
N GLY A 12 -9.47 12.24 -6.45
CA GLY A 12 -9.32 12.40 -7.89
C GLY A 12 -10.18 13.53 -8.44
N ARG A 13 -10.04 13.83 -9.74
CA ARG A 13 -10.68 14.99 -10.40
C ARG A 13 -12.22 14.99 -10.33
N ASN A 14 -12.84 13.82 -10.22
CA ASN A 14 -14.29 13.61 -10.10
C ASN A 14 -14.71 13.23 -8.67
N GLY A 15 -13.83 13.39 -7.68
CA GLY A 15 -14.08 12.93 -6.31
C GLY A 15 -13.84 11.43 -6.08
N GLN A 16 -13.50 10.66 -7.11
CA GLN A 16 -13.13 9.25 -6.94
C GLN A 16 -11.87 9.12 -6.08
N PRO A 17 -11.78 8.14 -5.17
CA PRO A 17 -10.56 7.88 -4.44
C PRO A 17 -9.41 7.50 -5.38
N VAL A 18 -8.25 8.11 -5.18
CA VAL A 18 -7.01 7.79 -5.91
C VAL A 18 -5.88 7.63 -4.91
N ALA A 19 -5.02 6.63 -5.11
CA ALA A 19 -3.78 6.46 -4.37
C ALA A 19 -2.57 6.62 -5.29
N VAL A 20 -1.64 7.50 -4.93
CA VAL A 20 -0.33 7.61 -5.58
C VAL A 20 0.63 6.68 -4.85
N VAL A 21 0.99 5.56 -5.49
CA VAL A 21 1.79 4.50 -4.88
C VAL A 21 3.26 4.61 -5.28
N ASN A 22 4.17 4.52 -4.30
CA ASN A 22 5.62 4.49 -4.49
C ASN A 22 6.20 3.18 -3.92
N GLY A 23 7.37 2.78 -4.43
CA GLY A 23 8.03 1.53 -4.03
C GLY A 23 7.58 0.30 -4.83
N LEU A 24 6.77 0.50 -5.89
CA LEU A 24 6.45 -0.57 -6.82
C LEU A 24 7.74 -1.10 -7.47
N PRO A 25 7.84 -2.42 -7.69
CA PRO A 25 8.91 -2.99 -8.49
C PRO A 25 8.95 -2.34 -9.88
N GLY A 26 10.15 -2.18 -10.44
CA GLY A 26 10.32 -1.67 -11.80
C GLY A 26 9.74 -2.60 -12.85
N LEU A 27 9.73 -2.12 -14.11
CA LEU A 27 9.36 -2.94 -15.26
C LEU A 27 10.21 -4.23 -15.29
N ASP A 28 9.58 -5.36 -15.59
CA ASP A 28 10.22 -6.69 -15.70
C ASP A 28 10.95 -7.17 -14.43
N ALA A 29 10.57 -6.65 -13.26
CA ALA A 29 11.11 -7.13 -11.99
C ALA A 29 10.87 -8.64 -11.81
N GLN A 30 11.94 -9.39 -11.60
CA GLN A 30 11.86 -10.81 -11.29
C GLN A 30 11.46 -10.99 -9.83
N MET A 31 10.32 -11.64 -9.59
CA MET A 31 9.77 -11.83 -8.26
C MET A 31 9.44 -13.30 -8.01
N THR A 32 9.77 -13.78 -6.83
CA THR A 32 9.30 -15.08 -6.35
C THR A 32 7.78 -15.05 -6.11
N PRO A 33 7.09 -16.22 -6.12
CA PRO A 33 5.67 -16.29 -5.78
C PRO A 33 5.32 -15.65 -4.43
N THR A 34 6.21 -15.74 -3.44
CA THR A 34 6.02 -15.13 -2.12
C THR A 34 6.01 -13.60 -2.21
N GLN A 35 6.94 -13.02 -2.97
CA GLN A 35 7.01 -11.57 -3.16
C GLN A 35 5.79 -11.05 -3.93
N LEU A 36 5.31 -11.79 -4.95
CA LEU A 36 4.08 -11.45 -5.66
C LEU A 36 2.87 -11.40 -4.73
N ARG A 37 2.74 -12.39 -3.82
CA ARG A 37 1.64 -12.41 -2.82
C ARG A 37 1.77 -11.27 -1.81
N GLN A 38 2.98 -10.88 -1.42
CA GLN A 38 3.18 -9.73 -0.53
C GLN A 38 2.77 -8.42 -1.20
N LEU A 39 3.18 -8.23 -2.47
CA LEU A 39 2.79 -7.07 -3.27
C LEU A 39 1.27 -7.01 -3.44
N ALA A 40 0.63 -8.12 -3.80
CA ALA A 40 -0.83 -8.19 -3.98
C ALA A 40 -1.58 -7.81 -2.70
N ARG A 41 -1.11 -8.28 -1.53
CA ARG A 41 -1.71 -7.92 -0.23
C ARG A 41 -1.63 -6.42 0.06
N GLN A 42 -0.46 -5.82 -0.15
CA GLN A 42 -0.27 -4.38 0.08
C GLN A 42 -1.10 -3.55 -0.90
N ALA A 43 -1.14 -3.93 -2.19
CA ALA A 43 -1.96 -3.26 -3.20
C ALA A 43 -3.45 -3.34 -2.85
N ASN A 44 -3.92 -4.50 -2.36
CA ASN A 44 -5.30 -4.66 -1.93
C ASN A 44 -5.63 -3.78 -0.72
N GLN A 45 -4.72 -3.67 0.25
CA GLN A 45 -4.93 -2.79 1.41
C GLN A 45 -4.97 -1.31 1.01
N ILE A 46 -4.10 -0.87 0.08
CA ILE A 46 -4.14 0.50 -0.46
C ILE A 46 -5.50 0.80 -1.12
N ALA A 47 -6.07 -0.17 -1.84
CA ALA A 47 -7.39 -0.01 -2.44
C ALA A 47 -8.48 0.15 -1.37
N ILE A 48 -8.51 -0.75 -0.38
CA ILE A 48 -9.46 -0.71 0.76
C ILE A 48 -9.36 0.63 1.50
N ASP A 49 -8.16 1.10 1.82
CA ASP A 49 -7.95 2.38 2.51
C ASP A 49 -8.46 3.57 1.69
N SER A 50 -8.23 3.54 0.37
CA SER A 50 -8.75 4.59 -0.52
C SER A 50 -10.28 4.61 -0.54
N GLU A 51 -10.91 3.44 -0.66
CA GLU A 51 -12.36 3.28 -0.70
C GLU A 51 -13.03 3.64 0.62
N SER A 52 -12.41 3.31 1.76
CA SER A 52 -12.88 3.67 3.10
C SER A 52 -12.71 5.15 3.46
N GLY A 53 -12.07 5.93 2.58
CA GLY A 53 -11.96 7.38 2.73
C GLY A 53 -10.71 7.87 3.46
N VAL A 54 -9.71 7.00 3.66
CA VAL A 54 -8.39 7.40 4.17
C VAL A 54 -7.79 8.47 3.26
N ARG A 55 -7.09 9.44 3.88
CA ARG A 55 -6.40 10.55 3.20
C ARG A 55 -4.99 10.70 3.75
N GLY A 56 -4.11 11.30 2.94
CA GLY A 56 -2.72 11.55 3.35
C GLY A 56 -1.79 10.40 3.01
N MET A 57 -0.57 10.43 3.56
CA MET A 57 0.48 9.45 3.27
C MET A 57 0.41 8.27 4.24
N ARG A 58 0.48 7.05 3.73
CA ARG A 58 0.56 5.79 4.49
C ARG A 58 1.64 4.86 3.97
N ARG A 59 2.04 3.91 4.81
CA ARG A 59 3.06 2.90 4.55
C ARG A 59 2.44 1.50 4.68
N TYR A 60 2.84 0.58 3.80
CA TYR A 60 2.31 -0.77 3.71
C TYR A 60 3.45 -1.80 3.64
N PRO A 61 3.40 -2.91 4.41
CA PRO A 61 2.44 -3.12 5.50
C PRO A 61 2.58 -2.00 6.55
N GLU A 62 1.48 -1.68 7.23
CA GLU A 62 1.57 -0.83 8.42
C GLU A 62 2.54 -1.54 9.37
N ASP A 63 3.53 -0.79 9.87
CA ASP A 63 4.40 -1.34 10.91
C ASP A 63 3.45 -1.66 12.06
N GLU A 64 3.24 -2.95 12.36
CA GLU A 64 2.55 -3.38 13.58
C GLU A 64 3.39 -2.86 14.74
N GLU A 65 3.15 -1.62 15.17
CA GLU A 65 3.54 -1.20 16.50
C GLU A 65 2.81 -2.16 17.43
N GLN A 66 3.54 -3.18 17.88
CA GLN A 66 3.15 -4.03 18.99
C GLN A 66 2.99 -3.09 20.18
N SER A 67 1.78 -2.58 20.36
CA SER A 67 1.32 -2.01 21.63
C SER A 67 1.24 -3.18 22.61
N TYR A 68 2.41 -3.54 23.15
CA TYR A 68 2.51 -4.21 24.43
C TYR A 68 2.22 -3.19 25.52
N GLU A 69 0.94 -2.94 25.75
CA GLU A 69 0.40 -2.39 26.99
C GLU A 69 -0.65 -3.40 27.46
N ASN A 70 -0.61 -4.06 28.62
CA ASN A 70 0.22 -4.04 29.84
C ASN A 70 0.38 -5.49 30.33
#